data_AF-A0A953JBZ1-F1
#
_entry.id   AF-A0A953JBZ1-F1
#
_cell.length_a   1.000
_cell.length_b   1.000
_cell.length_c   1.000
_cell.angle_alpha   90.00
_cell.angle_beta   90.00
_cell.angle_gamma   90.00
#
_symmetry.space_group_name_H-M   'P 1'
#
loop_
_entity.id
_entity.type
_entity.pdbx_description
1 polymer ?
#
loop_
_entity_poly.entity_id
_entity_poly.type
_entity_poly.pdbx_seq_one_letter_code
_entity_poly.pdbx_strand_id
1 'polypeptide(L)'
;MKESQAAFLPLAFGKGITHHAPMSGESAPSIEQAERIDHQLVRGIGVAALTANIISSTIGAGIFVLPALVAANLGAASPLAFVICAFAMLLFVTCFAIAGSRVSLTGGLYAYVEVAFGRYVGFLSGLLYALTALGAVAGVVNILVDSIVLGLPFLHGAAPRIILMLLVYGLLAIINV
;
A
#
# COMPACT_ATOMS: atom_id res chain seq x y z
N MET A 1 46.00 14.52 -48.88
CA MET A 1 46.41 15.42 -49.99
C MET A 1 45.19 16.23 -50.39
N LYS A 2 45.23 17.54 -50.11
CA LYS A 2 44.30 18.64 -50.48
C LYS A 2 42.86 18.55 -49.93
N GLU A 3 42.46 19.41 -48.98
CA GLU A 3 42.17 20.86 -49.13
C GLU A 3 41.13 21.11 -50.21
N SER A 4 40.15 22.00 -50.11
CA SER A 4 39.66 23.01 -49.17
C SER A 4 38.49 23.69 -49.94
N GLN A 5 37.75 24.58 -49.28
CA GLN A 5 36.76 25.55 -49.78
C GLN A 5 35.37 25.29 -49.17
N ALA A 6 35.05 25.95 -48.06
CA ALA A 6 34.62 27.37 -47.95
C ALA A 6 33.09 27.44 -47.95
N ALA A 7 32.51 27.67 -46.77
CA ALA A 7 32.15 29.00 -46.29
C ALA A 7 30.82 29.46 -46.89
N PHE A 8 29.73 29.27 -46.13
CA PHE A 8 28.54 30.11 -46.23
C PHE A 8 27.75 30.05 -44.91
N LEU A 9 28.15 30.89 -43.97
CA LEU A 9 27.23 31.59 -43.06
C LEU A 9 27.09 32.99 -43.70
N PRO A 10 25.92 33.66 -43.77
CA PRO A 10 25.02 33.79 -42.63
C PRO A 10 23.51 33.94 -42.92
N LEU A 11 22.76 34.03 -41.81
CA LEU A 11 21.54 34.81 -41.56
C LEU A 11 20.29 34.03 -41.13
N ALA A 12 19.93 34.33 -39.89
CA ALA A 12 18.74 33.94 -39.18
C ALA A 12 17.47 34.56 -39.77
N PHE A 13 16.39 33.77 -39.88
CA PHE A 13 15.01 34.21 -39.63
C PHE A 13 14.08 32.99 -39.61
N GLY A 14 13.29 32.80 -38.54
CA GLY A 14 12.17 31.84 -38.59
C GLY A 14 11.95 30.95 -37.36
N LYS A 15 11.66 31.58 -36.22
CA LYS A 15 10.86 31.12 -35.07
C LYS A 15 10.01 29.84 -35.28
N GLY A 16 10.15 28.83 -34.40
CA GLY A 16 9.26 27.66 -34.41
C GLY A 16 9.58 26.56 -33.40
N ILE A 17 9.46 26.87 -32.11
CA ILE A 17 8.93 25.99 -31.04
C ILE A 17 8.89 24.49 -31.35
N THR A 18 9.88 23.73 -30.90
CA THR A 18 9.69 22.41 -30.25
C THR A 18 10.96 22.08 -29.47
N HIS A 19 11.04 22.61 -28.25
CA HIS A 19 11.89 22.04 -27.22
C HIS A 19 11.28 20.69 -26.80
N HIS A 20 11.47 19.64 -27.61
CA HIS A 20 11.29 18.27 -27.12
C HIS A 20 12.51 17.93 -26.25
N ALA A 21 12.41 18.29 -24.98
CA ALA A 21 13.32 17.82 -23.96
C ALA A 21 13.25 16.28 -23.91
N PRO A 22 14.39 15.56 -23.96
CA PRO A 22 14.40 14.12 -23.74
C PRO A 22 14.10 13.84 -22.26
N MET A 23 12.95 13.24 -21.96
CA MET A 23 12.64 12.64 -20.66
C MET A 23 13.38 11.30 -20.48
N SER A 24 14.71 11.33 -20.61
CA SER A 24 15.57 10.16 -20.39
C SER A 24 16.68 10.54 -19.42
N GLY A 25 16.47 10.31 -18.12
CA GLY A 25 17.53 10.54 -17.14
C GLY A 25 17.20 10.33 -15.66
N GLU A 26 15.93 10.37 -15.24
CA GLU A 26 15.60 10.42 -13.79
C GLU A 26 15.33 9.03 -13.15
N SER A 27 15.48 7.91 -13.87
CA SER A 27 15.15 6.57 -13.36
C SER A 27 16.34 5.77 -12.81
N ALA A 28 17.58 6.22 -13.03
CA ALA A 28 18.79 5.55 -12.53
C ALA A 28 19.07 5.69 -11.02
N PRO A 29 18.81 6.84 -10.35
CA PRO A 29 19.29 7.02 -8.98
C PRO A 29 18.43 6.33 -7.90
N SER A 30 17.13 6.05 -8.15
CA SER A 30 16.22 5.54 -7.09
C SER A 30 16.33 4.03 -6.85
N ILE A 31 16.46 3.22 -7.91
CA ILE A 31 16.55 1.75 -7.78
C ILE A 31 17.93 1.33 -7.29
N GLU A 32 19.00 1.94 -7.82
CA GLU A 32 20.37 1.68 -7.38
C GLU A 32 20.57 2.06 -5.90
N GLN A 33 19.89 3.11 -5.43
CA GLN A 33 19.87 3.50 -4.03
C GLN A 33 19.07 2.52 -3.16
N ALA A 34 17.92 2.03 -3.63
CA ALA A 34 17.13 1.02 -2.92
C ALA A 34 17.92 -0.29 -2.75
N GLU A 35 18.63 -0.73 -3.79
CA GLU A 35 19.50 -1.91 -3.75
C GLU A 35 20.67 -1.72 -2.77
N ARG A 36 21.28 -0.53 -2.72
CA ARG A 36 22.30 -0.20 -1.71
C ARG A 36 21.78 -0.21 -0.28
N ILE A 37 20.53 0.21 -0.05
CA ILE A 37 19.89 0.15 1.27
C ILE A 37 19.65 -1.31 1.64
N ASP A 38 19.10 -2.11 0.73
CA ASP A 38 18.83 -3.54 0.96
C ASP A 38 20.09 -4.33 1.32
N HIS A 39 21.21 -4.04 0.66
CA HIS A 39 22.51 -4.66 0.97
C HIS A 39 23.02 -4.31 2.38
N GLN A 40 22.55 -3.23 2.99
CA GLN A 40 22.88 -2.85 4.37
C GLN A 40 21.94 -3.48 5.40
N LEU A 41 20.78 -4.03 4.98
CA LEU A 41 19.87 -4.71 5.90
C LEU A 41 20.35 -6.13 6.23
N VAL A 42 20.41 -6.44 7.52
CA VAL A 42 20.67 -7.81 7.99
C VAL A 42 19.44 -8.66 7.75
N ARG A 43 19.58 -9.79 7.03
CA ARG A 43 18.50 -10.78 6.83
C ARG A 43 18.26 -11.58 8.11
N GLY A 44 17.64 -10.95 9.10
CA GLY A 44 17.38 -11.53 10.43
C GLY A 44 16.03 -12.22 10.59
N ILE A 45 15.10 -12.04 9.65
CA ILE A 45 13.73 -12.59 9.75
C ILE A 45 13.67 -13.95 9.05
N GLY A 46 13.55 -15.03 9.83
CA GLY A 46 13.30 -16.38 9.32
C GLY A 46 11.84 -16.61 8.93
N VAL A 47 11.55 -17.73 8.25
CA VAL A 47 10.20 -18.09 7.78
C VAL A 47 9.19 -18.11 8.91
N ALA A 48 9.53 -18.71 10.05
CA ALA A 48 8.62 -18.78 11.21
C ALA A 48 8.26 -17.40 11.75
N ALA A 49 9.24 -16.50 11.88
CA ALA A 49 9.01 -15.13 12.35
C ALA A 49 8.17 -14.33 11.34
N LEU A 50 8.44 -14.48 10.05
CA LEU A 50 7.65 -13.84 8.99
C LEU A 50 6.20 -14.35 8.98
N THR A 51 5.98 -15.65 9.08
CA THR A 51 4.64 -16.25 9.14
C THR A 51 3.89 -15.80 10.39
N ALA A 52 4.53 -15.78 11.55
CA ALA A 52 3.93 -15.27 12.79
C ALA A 52 3.51 -13.81 12.65
N ASN A 53 4.35 -12.97 12.05
CA ASN A 53 4.05 -11.57 11.78
C ASN A 53 2.82 -11.41 10.86
N ILE A 54 2.74 -12.20 9.77
CA ILE A 54 1.59 -12.17 8.85
C ILE A 54 0.30 -12.62 9.53
N ILE A 55 0.35 -13.68 10.35
CA ILE A 55 -0.83 -14.14 11.11
C ILE A 55 -1.29 -13.05 12.08
N SER A 56 -0.34 -12.44 12.80
CA SER A 56 -0.64 -11.37 13.76
C SER A 56 -1.21 -10.12 13.08
N SER A 57 -0.78 -9.78 11.86
CA SER A 57 -1.31 -8.61 11.14
C SER A 57 -2.66 -8.89 10.45
N THR A 58 -2.95 -10.16 10.15
CA THR A 58 -4.21 -10.57 9.49
C THR A 58 -5.36 -10.73 10.50
N ILE A 59 -5.07 -11.28 11.68
CA ILE A 59 -6.08 -11.48 12.72
C ILE A 59 -6.34 -10.14 13.43
N GLY A 60 -7.56 -9.63 13.33
CA GLY A 60 -7.97 -8.38 13.97
C GLY A 60 -9.46 -8.34 14.30
N ALA A 61 -9.98 -7.15 14.62
CA ALA A 61 -11.38 -6.96 15.05
C ALA A 61 -12.42 -7.48 14.03
N GLY A 62 -12.06 -7.55 12.74
CA GLY A 62 -12.94 -8.02 11.68
C GLY A 62 -13.42 -9.46 11.85
N ILE A 63 -12.66 -10.35 12.51
CA ILE A 63 -13.07 -11.75 12.69
C ILE A 63 -14.31 -11.90 13.60
N PHE A 64 -14.57 -10.93 14.47
CA PHE A 64 -15.72 -10.95 15.38
C PHE A 64 -16.95 -10.28 14.74
N VAL A 65 -16.74 -9.25 13.93
CA VAL A 65 -17.83 -8.45 13.36
C VAL A 65 -18.32 -8.99 12.01
N LEU A 66 -17.40 -9.45 11.15
CA LEU A 66 -17.77 -9.91 9.80
C LEU A 66 -18.69 -11.13 9.81
N PRO A 67 -18.49 -12.16 10.66
CA PRO A 67 -19.43 -13.28 10.72
C PRO A 67 -20.84 -12.84 11.11
N ALA A 68 -20.97 -11.90 12.05
CA ALA A 68 -22.27 -11.37 12.46
C ALA A 68 -22.96 -10.62 11.31
N LEU A 69 -22.22 -9.78 10.57
CA LEU A 69 -22.72 -9.08 9.38
C LEU A 69 -23.15 -10.04 8.27
N VAL A 70 -22.33 -11.05 7.97
CA VAL A 70 -22.62 -12.03 6.92
C VAL A 70 -23.79 -12.94 7.33
N ALA A 71 -23.90 -13.32 8.60
CA ALA A 71 -25.04 -14.06 9.15
C ALA A 71 -26.35 -13.26 9.04
N ALA A 72 -26.32 -11.96 9.32
CA ALA A 72 -27.48 -11.10 9.19
C ALA A 72 -28.00 -10.99 7.74
N ASN A 73 -27.11 -11.08 6.74
CA ASN A 73 -27.48 -10.94 5.33
C ASN A 73 -27.80 -12.28 4.64
N LEU A 74 -27.05 -13.36 4.93
CA LEU A 74 -27.14 -14.65 4.23
C LEU A 74 -27.77 -15.78 5.08
N GLY A 75 -27.98 -15.57 6.37
CA GLY A 75 -28.58 -16.56 7.27
C GLY A 75 -27.80 -17.87 7.33
N ALA A 76 -28.49 -19.00 7.14
CA ALA A 76 -27.88 -20.33 7.23
C ALA A 76 -26.83 -20.62 6.12
N ALA A 77 -26.80 -19.83 5.04
CA ALA A 77 -25.84 -20.00 3.94
C ALA A 77 -24.47 -19.34 4.21
N SER A 78 -24.31 -18.61 5.32
CA SER A 78 -23.08 -17.87 5.65
C SER A 78 -21.78 -18.71 5.67
N PRO A 79 -21.76 -19.96 6.19
CA PRO A 79 -20.54 -20.77 6.18
C PRO A 79 -20.04 -21.05 4.76
N LEU A 80 -20.95 -21.27 3.81
CA LEU A 80 -20.59 -21.53 2.41
C LEU A 80 -19.98 -20.30 1.75
N ALA A 81 -20.47 -19.10 2.08
CA ALA A 81 -19.87 -17.84 1.63
C ALA A 81 -18.43 -17.68 2.15
N PHE A 82 -18.16 -18.03 3.42
CA PHE A 82 -16.81 -18.01 3.97
C PHE A 82 -15.86 -18.99 3.26
N VAL A 83 -16.33 -20.19 2.91
CA VAL A 83 -15.53 -21.17 2.16
C VAL A 83 -15.17 -20.63 0.77
N ILE A 84 -16.12 -20.03 0.06
CA ILE A 84 -15.87 -19.43 -1.25
C ILE A 84 -14.89 -18.26 -1.14
N CYS A 85 -15.08 -17.37 -0.16
CA CYS A 85 -14.15 -16.27 0.11
C CYS A 85 -12.74 -16.77 0.44
N ALA A 86 -12.61 -17.81 1.25
CA ALA A 86 -11.32 -18.41 1.59
C ALA A 86 -10.62 -18.95 0.34
N PHE A 87 -11.35 -19.63 -0.54
CA PHE A 87 -10.81 -20.12 -1.80
C PHE A 87 -10.35 -18.99 -2.73
N ALA A 88 -11.14 -17.93 -2.86
CA ALA A 88 -10.76 -16.75 -3.64
C ALA A 88 -9.51 -16.06 -3.07
N MET A 89 -9.42 -15.94 -1.73
CA MET A 89 -8.27 -15.34 -1.06
C MET A 89 -7.00 -16.19 -1.22
N LEU A 90 -7.11 -17.53 -1.21
CA LEU A 90 -5.98 -18.42 -1.49
C LEU A 90 -5.41 -18.17 -2.89
N LEU A 91 -6.28 -18.01 -3.89
CA LEU A 91 -5.85 -17.74 -5.27
C LEU A 91 -5.16 -16.37 -5.37
N PHE A 92 -5.73 -15.36 -4.71
CA PHE A 92 -5.15 -14.02 -4.63
C PHE A 92 -3.78 -14.03 -3.95
N VAL A 93 -3.66 -14.62 -2.77
CA VAL A 93 -2.40 -14.69 -2.01
C VAL A 93 -1.34 -15.48 -2.77
N THR A 94 -1.71 -16.54 -3.46
CA THR A 94 -0.77 -17.32 -4.29
C THR A 94 -0.17 -16.48 -5.42
N CYS A 95 -0.98 -15.61 -6.06
CA CYS A 95 -0.48 -14.66 -7.05
C CYS A 95 0.58 -13.72 -6.46
N PHE A 96 0.32 -13.14 -5.28
CA PHE A 96 1.29 -12.31 -4.57
C PHE A 96 2.52 -13.08 -4.12
N ALA A 97 2.38 -14.35 -3.73
CA ALA A 97 3.52 -15.19 -3.36
C ALA A 97 4.45 -15.46 -4.56
N ILE A 98 3.88 -15.72 -5.75
CA ILE A 98 4.65 -15.92 -6.98
C ILE A 98 5.36 -14.62 -7.39
N ALA A 99 4.65 -13.49 -7.39
CA ALA A 99 5.26 -12.19 -7.67
C ALA A 99 6.35 -11.83 -6.64
N GLY A 100 6.08 -12.12 -5.37
CA GLY A 100 6.99 -12.02 -4.22
C GLY A 100 8.32 -12.74 -4.44
N SER A 101 8.27 -13.93 -5.03
CA SER A 101 9.47 -14.73 -5.30
C SER A 101 10.40 -14.14 -6.37
N ARG A 102 9.92 -13.19 -7.18
CA ARG A 102 10.65 -12.62 -8.32
C ARG A 102 11.29 -11.26 -8.04
N VAL A 103 10.85 -10.54 -7.02
CA VAL A 103 11.38 -9.23 -6.65
C VAL A 103 11.86 -9.28 -5.22
N SER A 104 13.17 -9.16 -5.03
CA SER A 104 13.82 -9.26 -3.72
C SER A 104 14.00 -7.91 -3.02
N LEU A 105 13.53 -6.81 -3.64
CA LEU A 105 13.70 -5.47 -3.09
C LEU A 105 12.83 -5.27 -1.83
N THR A 106 13.40 -4.64 -0.81
CA THR A 106 12.64 -4.23 0.37
C THR A 106 11.79 -2.99 0.03
N GLY A 107 10.48 -3.06 0.32
CA GLY A 107 9.53 -2.02 -0.09
C GLY A 107 8.07 -2.47 -0.19
N GLY A 108 7.79 -3.76 -0.04
CA GLY A 108 6.42 -4.29 -0.02
C GLY A 108 5.72 -4.16 -1.38
N LEU A 109 4.39 -4.08 -1.37
CA LEU A 109 3.51 -4.06 -2.55
C LEU A 109 3.94 -3.03 -3.62
N TYR A 110 4.39 -1.86 -3.18
CA TYR A 110 4.84 -0.77 -4.03
C TYR A 110 6.03 -1.15 -4.92
N ALA A 111 7.05 -1.80 -4.34
CA ALA A 111 8.27 -2.16 -5.08
C ALA A 111 7.99 -3.16 -6.21
N TYR A 112 7.07 -4.11 -5.98
CA TYR A 112 6.65 -5.06 -7.02
C TYR A 112 5.99 -4.36 -8.22
N VAL A 113 5.11 -3.39 -7.94
CA VAL A 113 4.34 -2.68 -8.97
C VAL A 113 5.25 -1.71 -9.73
N GLU A 114 6.17 -1.03 -9.04
CA GLU A 114 7.14 -0.13 -9.68
C GLU A 114 8.07 -0.89 -10.63
N VAL A 115 8.57 -2.07 -10.24
CA VAL A 115 9.43 -2.89 -11.10
C VAL A 115 8.67 -3.41 -12.32
N ALA A 116 7.40 -3.77 -12.19
CA ALA A 116 6.60 -4.33 -13.28
C ALA A 116 6.03 -3.29 -14.27
N PHE A 117 5.60 -2.13 -13.78
CA PHE A 117 4.83 -1.14 -14.56
C PHE A 117 5.47 0.26 -14.61
N GLY A 118 6.59 0.48 -13.92
CA GLY A 118 7.30 1.75 -13.86
C GLY A 118 6.83 2.69 -12.75
N ARG A 119 7.57 3.80 -12.60
CA ARG A 119 7.51 4.70 -11.43
C ARG A 119 6.15 5.36 -11.18
N TYR A 120 5.43 5.75 -12.23
CA TYR A 120 4.13 6.40 -12.07
C TYR A 120 3.07 5.44 -11.49
N VAL A 121 3.05 4.20 -11.98
CA VAL A 121 2.10 3.18 -11.50
C VAL A 121 2.50 2.69 -10.10
N GLY A 122 3.81 2.60 -9.83
CA GLY A 122 4.33 2.40 -8.48
C GLY A 122 3.79 3.46 -7.51
N PHE A 123 3.99 4.75 -7.81
CA PHE A 123 3.48 5.86 -6.99
C PHE A 123 1.98 5.75 -6.72
N LEU A 124 1.18 5.48 -7.75
CA LEU A 124 -0.27 5.31 -7.60
C LEU A 124 -0.62 4.13 -6.68
N SER A 125 0.08 2.99 -6.81
CA SER A 125 -0.11 1.84 -5.93
C SER A 125 0.23 2.16 -4.47
N GLY A 126 1.30 2.92 -4.23
CA GLY A 126 1.67 3.40 -2.90
C GLY A 126 0.60 4.30 -2.28
N LEU A 127 0.04 5.21 -3.08
CA LEU A 127 -1.05 6.08 -2.64
C LEU A 127 -2.33 5.28 -2.30
N LEU A 128 -2.71 4.34 -3.16
CA LEU A 128 -3.87 3.46 -2.91
C LEU A 128 -3.67 2.59 -1.67
N TYR A 129 -2.45 2.10 -1.44
CA TYR A 129 -2.10 1.36 -0.24
C TYR A 129 -2.22 2.25 1.01
N ALA A 130 -1.73 3.49 0.96
CA ALA A 130 -1.86 4.44 2.06
C ALA A 130 -3.33 4.76 2.38
N LEU A 131 -4.17 4.99 1.37
CA LEU A 131 -5.62 5.20 1.55
C LEU A 131 -6.30 3.97 2.17
N THR A 132 -5.91 2.78 1.73
CA THR A 132 -6.43 1.51 2.28
C THR A 132 -6.01 1.35 3.74
N ALA A 133 -4.76 1.66 4.08
CA ALA A 133 -4.27 1.61 5.45
C ALA A 133 -5.02 2.59 6.36
N LEU A 134 -5.25 3.83 5.91
CA LEU A 134 -6.05 4.82 6.64
C LEU A 134 -7.49 4.33 6.86
N GLY A 135 -8.12 3.79 5.81
CA GLY A 135 -9.46 3.20 5.90
C GLY A 135 -9.53 2.01 6.86
N ALA A 136 -8.50 1.15 6.87
CA ALA A 136 -8.41 0.00 7.77
C ALA A 136 -8.33 0.45 9.23
N VAL A 137 -7.47 1.42 9.55
CA VAL A 137 -7.37 1.96 10.92
C VAL A 137 -8.69 2.62 11.33
N ALA A 138 -9.32 3.39 10.45
CA ALA A 138 -10.63 3.99 10.69
C ALA A 138 -11.71 2.93 10.98
N GLY A 139 -11.74 1.84 10.22
CA GLY A 139 -12.66 0.74 10.43
C GLY A 139 -12.47 0.04 11.78
N VAL A 140 -11.21 -0.22 12.17
CA VAL A 140 -10.90 -0.84 13.47
C VAL A 140 -11.35 0.05 14.63
N VAL A 141 -11.08 1.36 14.56
CA VAL A 141 -11.51 2.30 15.60
C VAL A 141 -13.04 2.41 15.64
N ASN A 142 -13.72 2.41 14.49
CA ASN A 142 -15.18 2.42 14.47
C ASN A 142 -15.78 1.19 15.17
N ILE A 143 -15.26 0.00 14.89
CA ILE A 143 -15.68 -1.25 15.55
C ILE A 143 -15.44 -1.20 17.07
N LEU A 144 -14.30 -0.66 17.50
CA LEU A 144 -13.98 -0.51 18.92
C LEU A 144 -14.99 0.42 19.61
N VAL A 145 -15.28 1.57 18.99
CA VAL A 145 -16.28 2.53 19.49
C VAL A 145 -17.66 1.89 19.56
N ASP A 146 -18.07 1.15 18.53
CA ASP A 146 -19.35 0.43 18.51
C ASP A 146 -19.44 -0.58 19.66
N SER A 147 -18.35 -1.30 19.93
CA SER A 147 -18.27 -2.25 21.05
C SER A 147 -18.42 -1.57 22.41
N ILE A 148 -17.85 -0.37 22.60
CA ILE A 148 -17.94 0.40 23.84
C ILE A 148 -19.34 0.99 24.04
N VAL A 149 -19.95 1.52 22.98
CA VAL A 149 -21.30 2.11 23.02
C VAL A 149 -22.34 1.03 23.35
N LEU A 150 -22.14 -0.21 22.89
CA LEU A 150 -23.01 -1.34 23.21
C LEU A 150 -23.00 -1.68 24.71
N GLY A 151 -21.87 -1.46 25.40
CA GLY A 151 -21.74 -1.65 26.85
C GLY A 151 -22.22 -0.47 27.70
N LEU A 152 -22.17 0.76 27.17
CA LEU A 152 -22.59 1.99 27.87
C LEU A 152 -23.57 2.79 26.99
N PRO A 153 -24.88 2.52 27.07
CA PRO A 153 -25.89 3.16 26.22
C PRO A 153 -26.04 4.68 26.44
N PHE A 154 -25.37 5.25 27.45
CA PHE A 154 -25.31 6.70 27.67
C PHE A 154 -24.39 7.42 26.66
N LEU A 155 -23.58 6.69 25.87
CA LEU A 155 -22.62 7.24 24.90
C LEU A 155 -23.14 7.28 23.45
N HIS A 156 -24.43 7.04 23.20
CA HIS A 156 -25.02 7.03 21.84
C HIS A 156 -24.97 8.38 21.10
N GLY A 157 -24.65 9.49 21.77
CA GLY A 157 -24.57 10.80 21.14
C GLY A 157 -23.44 10.91 20.10
N ALA A 158 -23.62 11.77 19.09
CA ALA A 158 -22.58 12.04 18.10
C ALA A 158 -21.31 12.66 18.72
N ALA A 159 -21.48 13.55 19.70
CA ALA A 159 -20.37 14.19 20.42
C ALA A 159 -19.49 13.20 21.21
N PRO A 160 -20.02 12.32 22.10
CA PRO A 160 -19.19 11.36 22.83
C PRO A 160 -18.47 10.35 21.92
N ARG A 161 -19.08 9.95 20.80
CA ARG A 161 -18.40 9.10 19.80
C ARG A 161 -17.17 9.76 19.20
N ILE A 162 -17.28 11.02 18.77
CA ILE A 162 -16.14 11.77 18.20
C ILE A 162 -15.04 11.94 19.25
N ILE A 163 -15.40 12.27 20.50
CA ILE A 163 -14.45 12.40 21.61
C ILE A 163 -13.72 11.07 21.85
N LEU A 164 -14.44 9.94 21.83
CA LEU A 164 -13.85 8.62 22.02
C LEU A 164 -12.89 8.24 20.88
N MET A 165 -13.26 8.52 19.63
CA MET A 165 -12.38 8.31 18.48
C MET A 165 -11.10 9.14 18.59
N LEU A 166 -11.23 10.44 18.89
CA LEU A 166 -10.07 11.34 19.09
C LEU A 166 -9.20 10.89 20.26
N LEU A 167 -9.79 10.40 21.35
CA LEU A 167 -9.07 9.88 22.49
C LEU A 167 -8.27 8.61 22.15
N VAL A 168 -8.87 7.67 21.42
CA VAL A 168 -8.19 6.44 20.96
C VAL A 168 -7.02 6.80 20.04
N TYR A 169 -7.23 7.67 19.05
CA TYR A 169 -6.16 8.13 18.17
C TYR A 169 -5.07 8.90 18.91
N GLY A 170 -5.45 9.79 19.83
CA GLY A 170 -4.53 10.57 20.63
C GLY A 170 -3.66 9.68 21.52
N LEU A 171 -4.24 8.66 22.15
CA LEU A 171 -3.50 7.71 22.99
C LEU A 171 -2.53 6.86 22.16
N LEU A 172 -2.97 6.37 20.99
CA LEU A 172 -2.09 5.67 20.04
C LEU A 172 -0.93 6.56 19.58
N ALA A 173 -1.21 7.82 19.27
CA ALA A 173 -0.19 8.79 18.85
C ALA A 173 0.83 9.08 19.96
N ILE A 174 0.37 9.18 21.22
CA ILE A 174 1.24 9.40 22.38
C ILE A 174 2.14 8.18 22.65
N ILE A 175 1.61 6.96 22.54
CA ILE A 175 2.41 5.73 22.76
C ILE A 175 3.48 5.56 21.67
N ASN A 176 3.18 6.01 20.45
CA ASN A 176 4.08 5.88 19.31
C ASN A 176 5.13 7.00 19.19
N VAL A 177 5.01 8.06 20.00
CA VAL A 177 5.98 9.16 20.13
C VAL A 177 7.01 8.84 21.19
#